data_AF-A0A2E2VV22-F1
#
_entry.id   AF-A0A2E2VV22-F1
#
_cell.length_a   1.000
_cell.length_b   1.000
_cell.length_c   1.000
_cell.angle_alpha   90.00
_cell.angle_beta   90.00
_cell.angle_gamma   90.00
#
_symmetry.space_group_name_H-M   'P 1'
#
loop_
_entity.id
_entity.type
_entity.pdbx_description
1 polymer ?
#
loop_
_entity_poly.entity_id
_entity_poly.type
_entity_poly.pdbx_seq_one_letter_code
_entity_poly.pdbx_strand_id
1 'polypeptide(L)'
;MLLALGAGFGIALVDVWLSSATVSNAWDLDGPMFWYVFLNRAAIGFFVAIVGIVTIHPLLNFKMFPIRGAFVGIWVSLSLAASVFFDDTATWGLFWMVILSGAIYGVAIDVFATKFSGQGKQLLHPENE
;
A
#
# COMPACT_ATOMS: atom_id res chain seq x y z
N MET A 1 1.43 -14.50 -0.03
CA MET A 1 1.75 -13.89 -1.35
C MET A 1 0.48 -13.57 -2.16
N LEU A 2 -0.29 -14.57 -2.64
CA LEU A 2 -1.48 -14.33 -3.48
C LEU A 2 -2.53 -13.42 -2.82
N LEU A 3 -2.74 -13.53 -1.51
CA LEU A 3 -3.69 -12.68 -0.77
C LEU A 3 -3.23 -11.21 -0.66
N ALA A 4 -1.93 -10.96 -0.51
CA ALA A 4 -1.38 -9.60 -0.48
C ALA A 4 -1.44 -8.95 -1.86
N LEU A 5 -1.14 -9.71 -2.91
CA LEU A 5 -1.31 -9.28 -4.30
C LEU A 5 -2.78 -8.97 -4.58
N GLY A 6 -3.69 -9.91 -4.29
CA GLY A 6 -5.12 -9.73 -4.47
C GLY A 6 -5.67 -8.53 -3.69
N ALA A 7 -5.21 -8.31 -2.45
CA ALA A 7 -5.58 -7.14 -1.67
C ALA A 7 -5.05 -5.84 -2.28
N GLY A 8 -3.82 -5.84 -2.82
CA GLY A 8 -3.27 -4.69 -3.55
C GLY A 8 -4.10 -4.33 -4.78
N PHE A 9 -4.45 -5.32 -5.60
CA PHE A 9 -5.31 -5.11 -6.77
C PHE A 9 -6.74 -4.68 -6.38
N GLY A 10 -7.32 -5.30 -5.35
CA GLY A 10 -8.65 -4.94 -4.87
C GLY A 10 -8.70 -3.51 -4.33
N ILE A 11 -7.71 -3.11 -3.52
CA ILE A 11 -7.61 -1.75 -3.00
C ILE A 11 -7.35 -0.74 -4.13
N ALA A 12 -6.55 -1.09 -5.14
CA ALA A 12 -6.36 -0.24 -6.32
C ALA A 12 -7.70 0.04 -7.02
N LEU A 13 -8.54 -0.99 -7.22
CA LEU A 13 -9.85 -0.84 -7.83
C LEU A 13 -10.81 -0.01 -6.97
N VAL A 14 -10.79 -0.20 -5.64
CA VAL A 14 -11.62 0.59 -4.72
C VAL A 14 -11.20 2.06 -4.69
N ASP A 15 -9.89 2.34 -4.64
CA ASP A 15 -9.33 3.70 -4.64
C ASP A 15 -9.73 4.45 -5.92
N VAL A 16 -9.61 3.79 -7.07
CA VAL A 16 -10.05 4.30 -8.37
C VAL A 16 -11.57 4.52 -8.40
N TRP A 17 -12.36 3.56 -7.92
CA TRP A 17 -13.82 3.70 -7.90
C TRP A 17 -14.28 4.87 -7.03
N LEU A 18 -13.73 5.00 -5.81
CA LEU A 18 -14.02 6.12 -4.91
C LEU A 18 -13.61 7.46 -5.52
N SER A 19 -12.47 7.50 -6.20
CA SER A 19 -11.98 8.73 -6.81
C SER A 19 -12.73 9.09 -8.10
N SER A 20 -13.27 8.09 -8.82
CA SER A 20 -14.13 8.30 -9.99
C SER A 20 -15.46 8.98 -9.63
N ALA A 21 -15.93 8.81 -8.39
CA ALA A 21 -17.12 9.48 -7.89
C ALA A 21 -16.90 10.98 -7.65
N THR A 22 -15.66 11.42 -7.41
CA THR A 22 -15.33 12.83 -7.12
C THR A 22 -14.80 13.58 -8.34
N VAL A 23 -14.10 12.91 -9.27
CA VAL A 23 -13.51 13.55 -10.46
C VAL A 23 -13.67 12.65 -11.70
N SER A 24 -14.90 12.45 -12.18
CA SER A 24 -15.25 11.45 -13.21
C SER A 24 -14.33 11.40 -14.44
N ASN A 25 -13.86 12.56 -14.93
CA ASN A 25 -13.08 12.66 -16.17
C ASN A 25 -11.58 12.35 -15.98
N ALA A 26 -11.08 12.28 -14.74
CA ALA A 26 -9.67 12.00 -14.46
C ALA A 26 -9.35 10.49 -14.43
N TRP A 27 -10.38 9.63 -14.48
CA TRP A 27 -10.28 8.19 -14.26
C TRP A 27 -10.67 7.35 -15.47
N ASP A 28 -10.73 7.96 -16.66
CA ASP A 28 -10.83 7.21 -17.91
C ASP A 28 -9.69 6.19 -18.00
N LEU A 29 -10.01 4.98 -18.46
CA LEU A 29 -9.04 3.89 -18.65
C LEU A 29 -7.92 4.26 -19.63
N ASP A 30 -8.15 5.25 -20.48
CA ASP A 30 -7.16 5.78 -21.42
C ASP A 30 -6.31 6.91 -20.81
N GLY A 31 -6.68 7.39 -19.62
CA GLY A 31 -6.02 8.48 -18.91
C GLY A 31 -4.78 8.01 -18.14
N PRO A 32 -3.66 8.75 -18.17
CA PRO A 32 -2.43 8.36 -17.48
C PRO A 32 -2.60 8.35 -15.95
N MET A 33 -3.45 9.20 -15.38
CA MET A 33 -3.68 9.30 -13.92
C MET A 33 -4.28 8.01 -13.33
N PHE A 34 -5.21 7.37 -14.04
CA PHE A 34 -5.77 6.07 -13.65
C PHE A 34 -4.65 5.04 -13.45
N TRP A 35 -3.78 4.89 -14.45
CA TRP A 35 -2.71 3.89 -14.42
C TRP A 35 -1.65 4.19 -13.37
N TYR A 36 -1.31 5.47 -13.16
CA TYR A 36 -0.36 5.84 -12.13
C TYR A 36 -0.83 5.45 -10.73
N VAL A 37 -2.08 5.75 -10.38
CA VAL A 37 -2.64 5.40 -9.08
C VAL A 37 -2.83 3.89 -8.95
N PHE A 38 -3.41 3.26 -9.97
CA PHE A 38 -3.66 1.82 -9.96
C PHE A 38 -2.35 1.02 -9.79
N LEU A 39 -1.34 1.32 -10.61
CA LEU A 39 -0.04 0.65 -10.53
C LEU A 39 0.68 0.96 -9.23
N ASN A 40 0.54 2.18 -8.68
CA ASN A 40 1.09 2.50 -7.37
C ASN A 40 0.49 1.61 -6.26
N ARG A 41 -0.85 1.49 -6.20
CA ARG A 41 -1.53 0.66 -5.18
C ARG A 41 -1.25 -0.84 -5.38
N ALA A 42 -1.24 -1.30 -6.63
CA ALA A 42 -0.86 -2.68 -6.96
C ALA A 42 0.60 -2.96 -6.55
N ALA A 43 1.51 -2.01 -6.78
CA ALA A 43 2.91 -2.13 -6.38
C ALA A 43 3.07 -2.20 -4.85
N ILE A 44 2.31 -1.41 -4.08
CA ILE A 44 2.28 -1.56 -2.61
C ILE A 44 1.92 -3.00 -2.24
N GLY A 45 0.86 -3.57 -2.85
CA GLY A 45 0.48 -4.95 -2.64
C GLY A 45 1.56 -5.98 -2.98
N PHE A 46 2.26 -5.77 -4.10
CA PHE A 46 3.38 -6.60 -4.53
C PHE A 46 4.55 -6.56 -3.55
N PHE A 47 4.99 -5.37 -3.15
CA PHE A 47 6.11 -5.24 -2.21
C PHE A 47 5.74 -5.71 -0.80
N VAL A 48 4.50 -5.48 -0.34
CA VAL A 48 4.02 -6.05 0.92
C VAL A 48 3.97 -7.58 0.82
N ALA A 49 3.62 -8.16 -0.33
CA ALA A 49 3.65 -9.62 -0.53
C ALA A 49 5.07 -10.20 -0.42
N ILE A 50 6.07 -9.50 -0.95
CA ILE A 50 7.49 -9.90 -0.88
C ILE A 50 8.03 -9.73 0.54
N VAL A 51 7.87 -8.54 1.12
CA VAL A 51 8.39 -8.19 2.45
C VAL A 51 7.61 -8.92 3.55
N GLY A 52 6.38 -9.36 3.28
CA GLY A 52 5.56 -10.14 4.20
C GLY A 52 6.20 -11.46 4.66
N ILE A 53 7.18 -11.98 3.91
CA ILE A 53 8.03 -13.13 4.30
C ILE A 53 8.84 -12.79 5.56
N VAL A 54 9.24 -11.52 5.72
CA VAL A 54 10.03 -11.06 6.86
C VAL A 54 9.07 -10.58 7.95
N THR A 55 8.86 -11.44 8.94
CA THR A 55 7.95 -11.20 10.08
C THR A 55 8.64 -10.57 11.28
N ILE A 56 9.93 -10.87 11.45
CA ILE A 56 10.79 -10.39 12.54
C ILE A 56 11.96 -9.62 11.93
N HIS A 57 12.32 -8.48 12.52
CA HIS A 57 13.45 -7.69 12.03
C HIS A 57 14.77 -8.48 12.21
N PRO A 58 15.55 -8.73 11.14
CA PRO A 58 16.69 -9.66 11.20
C PRO A 58 17.79 -9.24 12.16
N LEU A 59 17.93 -7.93 12.43
CA LEU A 59 18.97 -7.39 13.31
C LEU A 59 18.48 -7.01 14.72
N LEU A 60 17.20 -6.69 14.86
CA LEU A 60 16.66 -6.05 16.07
C LEU A 60 15.60 -6.91 16.76
N ASN A 61 15.25 -8.06 16.17
CA ASN A 61 14.41 -9.12 16.72
C ASN A 61 13.02 -8.67 17.23
N PHE A 62 12.50 -7.54 16.77
CA PHE A 62 11.13 -7.10 17.04
C PHE A 62 10.18 -7.50 15.92
N LYS A 63 8.88 -7.62 16.26
CA LYS A 63 7.81 -7.92 15.29
C LYS A 63 7.61 -6.74 14.35
N MET A 64 7.78 -6.96 13.04
CA MET A 64 7.63 -5.90 12.05
C MET A 64 6.18 -5.65 11.62
N PHE A 65 5.25 -6.49 12.06
CA PHE A 65 3.83 -6.29 11.84
C PHE A 65 3.24 -5.26 12.81
N PRO A 66 2.41 -4.28 12.37
CA PRO A 66 2.06 -3.92 10.98
C PRO A 66 2.97 -2.81 10.37
N ILE A 67 4.04 -2.44 11.06
CA ILE A 67 4.95 -1.32 10.70
C ILE A 67 5.58 -1.52 9.31
N ARG A 68 5.84 -2.77 8.90
CA ARG A 68 6.36 -3.11 7.56
C ARG A 68 5.42 -2.65 6.45
N GLY A 69 4.11 -2.80 6.64
CA GLY A 69 3.10 -2.35 5.69
C GLY A 69 3.18 -0.83 5.50
N ALA A 70 3.23 -0.09 6.60
CA ALA A 70 3.39 1.36 6.57
C ALA A 70 4.68 1.78 5.84
N PHE A 71 5.82 1.16 6.17
CA PHE A 71 7.10 1.51 5.58
C PHE A 71 7.15 1.24 4.08
N VAL A 72 6.67 0.07 3.64
CA VAL A 72 6.56 -0.26 2.22
C VAL A 72 5.61 0.69 1.50
N GLY A 73 4.46 0.98 2.11
CA GLY A 73 3.47 1.91 1.57
C GLY A 73 4.03 3.32 1.34
N ILE A 74 4.77 3.84 2.32
CA ILE A 74 5.49 5.13 2.22
C ILE A 74 6.52 5.09 1.11
N TRP A 75 7.36 4.05 1.09
CA TRP A 75 8.47 3.95 0.13
C TRP A 75 7.99 3.87 -1.32
N VAL A 76 6.96 3.05 -1.57
CA VAL A 76 6.36 2.91 -2.91
C VAL A 76 5.60 4.17 -3.32
N SER A 77 5.00 4.89 -2.37
CA SER A 77 4.28 6.14 -2.66
C SER A 77 5.20 7.34 -2.85
N LEU A 78 6.50 7.23 -2.57
CA LEU A 78 7.43 8.34 -2.67
C LEU A 78 7.59 8.84 -4.11
N SER A 79 7.57 7.95 -5.10
CA SER A 79 7.63 8.32 -6.52
C SER A 79 6.38 9.08 -6.97
N LEU A 80 5.21 8.63 -6.54
CA LEU A 80 3.93 9.29 -6.82
C LEU A 80 3.80 10.62 -6.07
N ALA A 81 4.33 10.71 -4.84
CA ALA A 81 4.35 11.94 -4.08
C ALA A 81 5.30 12.96 -4.73
N ALA A 82 6.47 12.52 -5.21
CA ALA A 82 7.42 13.37 -5.91
C ALA A 82 6.84 13.92 -7.23
N SER A 83 6.01 13.15 -7.94
CA SER A 83 5.40 13.61 -9.19
C SER A 83 4.42 14.77 -9.01
N VAL A 84 3.93 15.02 -7.79
CA VAL A 84 3.09 16.20 -7.49
C VAL A 84 3.84 17.51 -7.80
N PHE A 85 5.18 17.54 -7.68
CA PHE A 85 5.99 18.73 -7.97
C PHE A 85 6.26 18.97 -9.46
N PHE A 86 5.69 18.15 -10.36
CA PHE A 86 5.72 18.42 -11.80
C PHE A 86 4.53 19.29 -12.26
N ASP A 87 3.61 19.62 -11.36
CA ASP A 87 2.48 20.52 -11.60
C ASP A 87 2.72 21.87 -10.89
N ASP A 88 2.38 22.97 -11.55
CA ASP A 88 2.52 24.33 -10.99
C ASP A 88 1.59 24.57 -9.78
N THR A 89 0.59 23.71 -9.59
CA THR A 89 -0.34 23.73 -8.43
C THR A 89 0.15 22.91 -7.23
N ALA A 90 1.39 22.41 -7.26
CA ALA A 90 1.97 21.57 -6.22
C ALA A 90 1.96 22.26 -4.84
N THR A 91 1.48 21.53 -3.83
CA THR A 91 1.59 21.93 -2.43
C THR A 91 2.29 20.85 -1.61
N TRP A 92 3.07 21.26 -0.62
CA TRP A 92 3.64 20.34 0.38
C TRP A 92 2.55 19.51 1.09
N GLY A 93 1.33 20.03 1.19
CA GLY A 93 0.17 19.30 1.73
C GLY A 93 -0.20 18.08 0.90
N LEU A 94 -0.28 18.21 -0.43
CA LEU A 94 -0.57 17.10 -1.34
C LEU A 94 0.53 16.03 -1.28
N PHE A 95 1.79 16.43 -1.21
CA PHE A 95 2.91 15.50 -1.04
C PHE A 95 2.73 14.62 0.21
N TRP A 96 2.50 15.23 1.37
CA TRP A 96 2.32 14.48 2.62
C TRP A 96 1.03 13.66 2.63
N MET A 97 -0.04 14.12 1.99
CA MET A 97 -1.26 13.33 1.83
C MET A 97 -1.02 12.06 1.00
N VAL A 98 -0.27 12.14 -0.09
CA VAL A 98 0.09 10.94 -0.89
C VAL A 98 0.90 9.96 -0.06
N ILE A 99 1.92 10.44 0.66
CA ILE A 99 2.75 9.59 1.54
C ILE A 99 1.92 8.92 2.65
N LEU A 100 1.07 9.68 3.34
CA LEU A 100 0.20 9.16 4.39
C LEU A 100 -0.82 8.16 3.84
N SER A 101 -1.40 8.42 2.66
CA SER A 101 -2.29 7.47 1.99
C SER A 101 -1.56 6.16 1.70
N GLY A 102 -0.32 6.23 1.22
CA GLY A 102 0.54 5.09 0.99
C GLY A 102 0.74 4.25 2.24
N ALA A 103 1.10 4.90 3.35
CA ALA A 103 1.27 4.25 4.65
C ALA A 103 0.00 3.50 5.08
N ILE A 104 -1.17 4.15 4.98
CA ILE A 104 -2.46 3.59 5.36
C ILE A 104 -2.80 2.38 4.49
N TYR A 105 -2.65 2.49 3.17
CA TYR A 105 -2.90 1.37 2.25
C TYR A 105 -1.94 0.21 2.50
N GLY A 106 -0.66 0.49 2.72
CA GLY A 106 0.32 -0.53 3.05
C GLY A 106 -0.01 -1.29 4.34
N VAL A 107 -0.43 -0.58 5.40
CA VAL A 107 -0.91 -1.21 6.65
C VAL A 107 -2.16 -2.04 6.39
N ALA A 108 -3.15 -1.52 5.67
CA ALA A 108 -4.39 -2.24 5.39
C ALA A 108 -4.13 -3.57 4.65
N ILE A 109 -3.27 -3.52 3.62
CA ILE A 109 -2.86 -4.72 2.86
C ILE A 109 -2.12 -5.69 3.78
N ASP A 110 -1.16 -5.21 4.57
CA ASP A 110 -0.37 -6.07 5.44
C ASP A 110 -1.22 -6.75 6.52
N VAL A 111 -2.15 -6.01 7.15
CA VAL A 111 -3.12 -6.56 8.11
C VAL A 111 -4.01 -7.60 7.47
N PHE A 112 -4.56 -7.33 6.29
CA PHE A 112 -5.40 -8.27 5.58
C PHE A 112 -4.62 -9.53 5.19
N ALA A 113 -3.47 -9.36 4.53
CA ALA A 113 -2.63 -10.47 4.09
C ALA A 113 -2.17 -11.33 5.26
N THR A 114 -1.76 -10.72 6.37
CA THR A 114 -1.30 -11.43 7.56
C THR A 114 -2.44 -12.20 8.23
N LYS A 115 -3.61 -11.56 8.41
CA LYS A 115 -4.77 -12.18 9.06
C LYS A 115 -5.31 -13.38 8.28
N PHE A 116 -5.36 -13.29 6.95
CA PHE A 116 -5.99 -14.33 6.12
C PHE A 116 -5.02 -15.38 5.55
N SER A 117 -3.70 -15.12 5.51
CA SER A 117 -2.71 -16.11 5.02
C SER A 117 -2.29 -17.16 6.05
N GLY A 118 -2.91 -17.19 7.23
CA GLY A 118 -2.55 -18.12 8.31
C GLY A 118 -1.29 -17.73 9.11
N GLN A 119 -0.42 -16.87 8.56
CA GLN A 119 0.72 -16.28 9.28
C GLN A 119 0.26 -15.44 10.49
N GLY A 120 -0.93 -14.85 10.43
CA GLY A 120 -1.54 -14.14 11.54
C GLY A 120 -1.79 -15.01 12.77
N LYS A 121 -2.05 -16.32 12.61
CA LYS A 121 -2.19 -17.20 13.79
C LYS A 121 -0.86 -17.38 14.53
N GLN A 122 0.25 -17.55 13.80
CA GLN A 122 1.60 -17.65 14.38
C GLN A 122 2.13 -16.30 14.92
N LEU A 123 1.70 -15.17 14.32
CA LEU A 123 2.12 -13.83 14.75
C LEU A 123 1.31 -13.28 15.94
N LEU A 124 0.01 -13.58 16.00
CA LEU A 124 -0.92 -13.15 17.05
C LEU A 124 -0.91 -14.09 18.26
N HIS A 125 -0.61 -15.38 18.07
CA HIS A 125 -0.38 -16.35 19.14
C HIS A 125 0.99 -17.02 18.95
N PRO A 126 2.08 -16.44 19.48
CA PRO A 126 3.42 -17.04 19.42
C PRO A 126 3.57 -18.28 20.32
N GLU A 127 2.64 -18.49 21.26
CA GLU A 127 2.69 -19.55 22.26
C GLU A 127 1.76 -20.69 21.82
N ASN A 128 2.30 -21.65 21.08
CA ASN A 128 1.81 -23.03 20.96
C ASN A 128 2.86 -23.95 20.30
N GLU A 129 4.15 -23.65 20.48
CA GLU A 129 5.27 -24.59 20.41
C GLU A 129 6.27 -24.27 21.52
#